data_AF-A0A660R391-F1
#
_entry.id   AF-A0A660R391-F1
#
_cell.length_a   1.000
_cell.length_b   1.000
_cell.length_c   1.000
_cell.angle_alpha   90.00
_cell.angle_beta   90.00
_cell.angle_gamma   90.00
#
_symmetry.space_group_name_H-M   'P 1'
#
loop_
_entity.id
_entity.type
_entity.pdbx_description
1 polymer ?
#
loop_
_entity_poly.entity_id
_entity_poly.type
_entity_poly.pdbx_seq_one_letter_code
_entity_poly.pdbx_strand_id
1 'polypeptide(L)' 'MKPFKEIKPIEIEDNPIQLIGQEWMLITAGTPEHFNTMTASWGSMGELWFKPVCFCFVRPQRYTCE' A
#
# COMPACT_ATOMS: atom_id res chain seq x y z
N MET A 1 -12.26 -35.66 0.55
CA MET A 1 -11.91 -34.23 0.68
C MET A 1 -10.45 -34.15 1.09
N LYS A 2 -9.64 -33.30 0.42
CA LYS A 2 -8.31 -32.97 0.96
C LYS A 2 -8.51 -32.14 2.24
N PRO A 3 -7.71 -32.33 3.30
CA PRO A 3 -7.79 -31.48 4.47
C PRO A 3 -7.48 -30.03 4.09
N PHE A 4 -8.21 -29.08 4.66
CA PHE A 4 -7.85 -27.66 4.54
C PHE A 4 -6.51 -27.44 5.26
N LYS A 5 -5.60 -26.72 4.61
CA LYS A 5 -4.34 -26.27 5.21
C LYS A 5 -4.53 -24.83 5.66
N GLU A 6 -4.34 -24.57 6.95
CA GLU A 6 -4.25 -23.20 7.45
C GLU A 6 -2.96 -22.55 6.95
N ILE A 7 -3.07 -21.31 6.48
CA ILE A 7 -1.94 -20.47 6.08
C ILE A 7 -2.09 -19.08 6.70
N LYS A 8 -0.97 -18.41 6.94
CA LYS A 8 -0.95 -17.00 7.28
C LYS A 8 -1.24 -16.16 6.03
N PRO A 9 -1.86 -14.98 6.16
CA PRO A 9 -2.08 -14.07 5.02
C PRO A 9 -0.80 -13.72 4.24
N ILE A 10 0.35 -13.68 4.93
CA ILE A 10 1.66 -13.39 4.33
C ILE A 10 2.14 -14.50 3.39
N GLU A 11 1.60 -15.71 3.48
CA GLU A 11 1.96 -16.83 2.59
C GLU A 11 1.24 -16.76 1.24
N ILE A 12 0.32 -15.81 1.07
CA ILE A 12 -0.32 -15.52 -0.22
C ILE A 12 0.67 -14.72 -1.06
N GLU A 13 1.04 -15.22 -2.23
CA GLU A 13 1.90 -14.50 -3.16
C GLU A 13 1.32 -13.13 -3.52
N ASP A 14 2.17 -12.10 -3.57
CA ASP A 14 1.81 -10.71 -3.86
C ASP A 14 0.70 -10.11 -2.97
N ASN A 15 0.61 -10.55 -1.71
CA ASN A 15 -0.36 -10.00 -0.79
C ASN A 15 0.01 -8.55 -0.38
N PRO A 16 -0.98 -7.64 -0.24
CA PRO A 16 -0.74 -6.25 0.14
C PRO A 16 -0.06 -6.06 1.51
N ILE A 17 -0.17 -7.03 2.42
CA ILE A 17 0.45 -6.97 3.76
C ILE A 17 1.98 -7.06 3.61
N GLN A 18 2.47 -7.97 2.76
CA GLN A 18 3.89 -8.09 2.44
C GLN A 18 4.35 -6.88 1.62
N LEU A 19 3.70 -6.62 0.50
CA LEU A 19 4.12 -5.60 -0.46
C LEU A 19 4.22 -4.21 0.19
N ILE A 20 3.26 -3.84 1.03
CA ILE A 20 3.25 -2.51 1.67
C ILE A 20 4.01 -2.53 3.01
N GLY A 21 3.77 -3.55 3.85
CA GLY A 21 4.28 -3.58 5.22
C GLY A 21 5.77 -3.93 5.33
N GLN A 22 6.28 -4.75 4.40
CA GLN A 22 7.65 -5.26 4.44
C GLN A 22 8.51 -4.78 3.27
N GLU A 23 7.96 -4.76 2.06
CA GLU A 23 8.68 -4.31 0.86
C GLU A 23 8.58 -2.80 0.63
N TRP A 24 7.67 -2.16 1.37
CA TRP A 24 7.40 -0.73 1.34
C TRP A 24 6.90 -0.24 -0.01
N MET A 25 6.35 0.97 -0.02
CA MET A 25 5.90 1.66 -1.22
C MET A 25 6.46 3.07 -1.29
N LEU A 26 6.50 3.63 -2.50
CA LEU A 26 6.79 5.05 -2.71
C LEU A 26 5.48 5.80 -2.94
N ILE A 27 5.26 6.85 -2.15
CA ILE A 27 4.19 7.83 -2.39
C ILE A 27 4.84 9.04 -3.05
N THR A 28 4.31 9.45 -4.19
CA THR A 28 4.76 10.66 -4.91
C THR A 28 3.55 11.55 -5.20
N ALA A 29 3.68 12.85 -4.93
CA ALA A 29 2.68 13.86 -5.23
C ALA A 29 3.35 15.10 -5.83
N GLY A 30 2.68 15.74 -6.80
CA GLY A 30 3.17 16.92 -7.52
C GLY A 30 3.08 16.75 -9.05
N THR A 31 3.79 17.60 -9.78
CA THR A 31 3.93 17.54 -11.25
C THR A 31 5.28 16.92 -11.65
N PRO A 32 5.50 16.55 -12.92
CA PRO A 32 6.81 16.06 -13.38
C PRO A 32 7.97 17.04 -13.13
N GLU A 33 7.70 18.34 -13.10
CA GLU A 33 8.69 19.39 -12.86
C GLU A 33 8.94 19.65 -11.36
N HIS A 34 7.95 19.36 -10.51
CA HIS A 34 8.02 19.60 -9.08
C HIS A 34 7.18 18.58 -8.31
N PHE A 35 7.86 17.60 -7.69
CA PHE A 35 7.21 16.55 -6.92
C PHE A 35 8.01 16.21 -5.67
N ASN A 36 7.30 15.65 -4.70
CA ASN A 36 7.87 15.11 -3.48
C ASN A 36 7.57 13.61 -3.37
N THR A 37 8.60 12.82 -3.09
CA THR A 37 8.53 11.37 -2.97
C THR A 37 8.93 10.94 -1.56
N MET A 38 8.21 9.97 -0.99
CA MET A 38 8.60 9.33 0.27
C MET A 38 8.35 7.83 0.29
N THR A 39 9.18 7.12 1.06
CA THR A 39 8.92 5.74 1.46
C THR A 39 7.83 5.70 2.52
N ALA A 40 6.83 4.84 2.31
CA ALA A 40 5.73 4.58 3.22
C ALA A 40 5.54 3.07 3.41
N SER A 41 5.08 2.69 4.60
CA SER A 41 4.77 1.30 4.96
C SER A 41 3.32 1.10 5.41
N TRP A 42 2.49 2.14 5.27
CA TRP A 42 1.10 2.16 5.74
C TRP A 42 0.14 2.52 4.62
N GLY A 43 -0.70 1.57 4.26
CA GLY A 43 -1.71 1.70 3.22
C GLY A 43 -2.38 0.37 2.94
N SER A 44 -3.29 0.37 1.98
CA SER A 44 -3.92 -0.84 1.46
C SER A 44 -4.52 -0.58 0.08
N MET A 45 -4.86 -1.66 -0.60
CA MET A 45 -5.46 -1.69 -1.93
C MET A 45 -6.63 -2.66 -1.91
N GLY A 46 -7.63 -2.41 -2.75
CA GLY A 46 -8.83 -3.24 -2.79
C GLY A 46 -9.89 -2.72 -3.76
N GLU A 47 -11.14 -3.00 -3.43
CA GLU A 47 -12.31 -2.66 -4.23
C GLU A 47 -13.25 -1.78 -3.38
N LEU A 48 -13.67 -0.65 -3.92
CA LEU A 48 -14.73 0.19 -3.36
C LEU A 48 -15.70 0.65 -4.47
N TRP A 49 -16.97 0.24 -4.36
CA TRP A 49 -18.05 0.57 -5.30
C TRP A 49 -17.81 0.15 -6.76
N PHE A 50 -17.48 -1.12 -6.95
CA PHE A 50 -17.04 -1.74 -8.20
C PHE A 50 -15.84 -1.05 -8.86
N LYS A 51 -14.95 -0.45 -8.06
CA LYS A 51 -13.74 0.22 -8.55
C LYS A 51 -12.51 -0.17 -7.75
N PRO A 52 -11.37 -0.42 -8.42
CA PRO A 52 -10.10 -0.61 -7.72
C PRO A 52 -9.72 0.69 -7.00
N VAL A 53 -9.28 0.57 -5.76
CA VAL A 53 -8.84 1.70 -4.92
C VAL A 53 -7.54 1.37 -4.20
N CYS A 54 -6.76 2.41 -3.93
CA CYS A 54 -5.62 2.39 -3.03
C CYS A 54 -5.76 3.55 -2.05
N PHE A 55 -5.37 3.32 -0.80
CA PHE A 55 -5.31 4.36 0.23
C PHE A 55 -4.01 4.24 1.01
N CYS A 56 -3.49 5.39 1.43
CA CYS A 56 -2.26 5.47 2.22
C CYS A 56 -2.49 6.39 3.42
N PHE A 57 -1.69 6.18 4.47
CA PHE A 57 -1.76 6.99 5.68
C PHE A 57 -0.49 7.83 5.79
N VAL A 58 -0.65 9.14 5.61
CA VAL A 58 0.45 10.10 5.72
C VAL A 58 0.35 10.82 7.05
N ARG A 59 1.44 10.85 7.81
CA ARG A 59 1.50 11.60 9.07
C ARG A 59 1.51 13.11 8.77
N PRO A 60 0.76 13.92 9.53
CA PRO A 60 0.68 15.37 9.29
C PRO A 60 2.01 16.10 9.50
N GLN A 61 2.98 15.50 10.22
CA GLN A 61 4.32 16.08 10.38
C GLN A 61 5.21 15.96 9.14
N ARG A 62 4.80 15.18 8.13
CA ARG A 62 5.55 15.09 6.87
C ARG A 62 5.14 16.25 5.97
N TYR A 63 6.13 16.88 5.35
CA TYR A 63 5.90 17.84 4.28
C TYR A 63 5.33 17.11 3.06
N THR A 64 4.05 17.32 2.74
CA THR A 64 3.36 16.65 1.62
C THR A 64 2.39 17.52 0.84
N CYS A 65 2.18 18.77 1.26
CA CYS A 65 1.27 19.70 0.59
C CYS A 65 2.09 20.81 -0.05
N GLU A 66 2.41 20.62 -1.33
CA GLU A 66 2.76 21.68 -2.30
C GLU A 66 1.68 21.70 -3.39
#